data_AF-A0A0D2JF78-F1
#
_entry.id   AF-A0A0D2JF78-F1
#
_cell.length_a   1.000
_cell.length_b   1.000
_cell.length_c   1.000
_cell.angle_alpha   90.00
_cell.angle_beta   90.00
_cell.angle_gamma   90.00
#
_symmetry.space_group_name_H-M   'P 1'
#
loop_
_entity.id
_entity.type
_entity.pdbx_description
1 polymer ?
#
loop_
_entity_poly.entity_id
_entity_poly.type
_entity_poly.pdbx_seq_one_letter_code
_entity_poly.pdbx_strand_id
1 'polypeptide(L)'
;MVARRMKYQFVDSGILRKVAEEAKVSLEWVEGVEKEAGGYLMRFLSNLVSSDFIERHVSGSAEDFDEKKYVAFLQKVIKRIAEEDNVVFVGRGSQFILKDNPNVLSVLLVAERKDRIQFLVDHYQMDPGKAERMVTRHEKKRARFMTNFGHTNPDDPSHYHMVLNTSLLSLDMARDQICNLLFRFIDESSSPIWD
;
A
#
# COMPACT_ATOMS: atom_id res chain seq x y z
N MET A 1 11.01 4.48 -4.91
CA MET A 1 12.49 4.39 -5.00
C MET A 1 12.98 2.98 -4.67
N VAL A 2 12.55 2.41 -3.54
CA VAL A 2 12.85 1.03 -3.13
C VAL A 2 12.46 0.00 -4.21
N ALA A 3 11.19 -0.03 -4.64
CA ALA A 3 10.72 -0.98 -5.65
C ALA A 3 11.59 -0.99 -6.93
N ARG A 4 11.90 0.20 -7.46
CA ARG A 4 12.80 0.35 -8.62
C ARG A 4 14.20 -0.18 -8.36
N ARG A 5 14.79 0.11 -7.19
CA ARG A 5 16.13 -0.37 -6.82
C ARG A 5 16.19 -1.90 -6.69
N MET A 6 15.14 -2.50 -6.16
CA MET A 6 15.03 -3.95 -5.97
C MET A 6 14.48 -4.69 -7.20
N LYS A 7 14.02 -3.96 -8.22
CA LYS A 7 13.26 -4.49 -9.38
C LYS A 7 11.97 -5.23 -8.97
N TYR A 8 11.33 -4.74 -7.91
CA TYR A 8 10.07 -5.28 -7.40
C TYR A 8 8.87 -4.57 -8.03
N GLN A 9 7.73 -5.25 -8.04
CA GLN A 9 6.47 -4.61 -8.37
C GLN A 9 6.14 -3.51 -7.35
N PHE A 10 5.38 -2.50 -7.77
CA PHE A 10 4.95 -1.41 -6.91
C PHE A 10 3.44 -1.29 -6.95
N VAL A 11 2.80 -1.45 -5.80
CA VAL A 11 1.35 -1.38 -5.66
C VAL A 11 0.99 -0.34 -4.62
N ASP A 12 0.22 0.65 -5.03
CA ASP A 12 -0.21 1.72 -4.17
C ASP A 12 -1.73 1.80 -4.04
N SER A 13 -2.13 2.81 -3.29
CA SER A 13 -3.51 3.10 -2.97
C SER A 13 -4.36 3.46 -4.21
N GLY A 14 -3.74 4.01 -5.27
CA GLY A 14 -4.41 4.39 -6.51
C GLY A 14 -4.66 3.18 -7.39
N ILE A 15 -3.65 2.32 -7.57
CA ILE A 15 -3.76 1.10 -8.37
C ILE A 15 -4.88 0.20 -7.83
N LEU A 16 -4.87 -0.11 -6.52
CA LEU A 16 -5.88 -0.98 -5.92
C LEU A 16 -7.31 -0.42 -5.98
N ARG A 17 -7.44 0.91 -5.91
CA ARG A 17 -8.73 1.58 -6.06
C ARG A 17 -9.23 1.48 -7.50
N LYS A 18 -8.35 1.72 -8.47
CA LYS A 18 -8.68 1.61 -9.89
C LYS A 18 -9.10 0.17 -10.23
N VAL A 19 -8.39 -0.83 -9.70
CA VAL A 19 -8.81 -2.25 -9.80
C VAL A 19 -10.22 -2.42 -9.25
N ALA A 20 -10.46 -1.94 -8.03
CA ALA A 20 -11.77 -2.08 -7.39
C ALA A 20 -12.88 -1.30 -8.10
N GLU A 21 -12.59 -0.17 -8.74
CA GLU A 21 -13.57 0.63 -9.47
C GLU A 21 -13.88 0.01 -10.85
N GLU A 22 -12.86 -0.44 -11.57
CA GLU A 22 -13.05 -1.04 -12.90
C GLU A 22 -13.63 -2.46 -12.81
N ALA A 23 -13.33 -3.22 -11.76
CA ALA A 23 -13.97 -4.49 -11.49
C ALA A 23 -15.48 -4.37 -11.19
N LYS A 24 -16.01 -3.16 -10.97
CA LYS A 24 -17.46 -2.89 -10.94
C LYS A 24 -18.09 -2.91 -12.33
N VAL A 25 -17.28 -2.79 -13.39
CA VAL A 25 -17.72 -2.54 -14.76
C VAL A 25 -17.46 -3.79 -15.62
N SER A 26 -18.27 -4.83 -15.40
CA SER A 26 -18.39 -6.05 -16.22
C SER A 26 -17.20 -7.01 -16.32
N LEU A 27 -17.49 -8.27 -16.62
CA LEU A 27 -16.55 -9.36 -16.86
C LEU A 27 -15.72 -9.22 -18.16
N GLU A 28 -16.04 -8.24 -19.01
CA GLU A 28 -15.32 -7.91 -20.26
C GLU A 28 -14.09 -7.02 -20.03
N TRP A 29 -13.78 -6.71 -18.77
CA TRP A 29 -12.69 -5.83 -18.30
C TRP A 29 -11.27 -6.27 -18.71
N VAL A 30 -11.06 -7.56 -19.02
CA VAL A 30 -9.72 -8.14 -19.31
C VAL A 30 -9.08 -7.57 -20.59
N GLU A 31 -9.87 -7.03 -21.51
CA GLU A 31 -9.37 -6.62 -22.83
C GLU A 31 -8.98 -5.13 -22.93
N GLY A 32 -9.34 -4.28 -21.95
CA GLY A 32 -9.27 -2.81 -22.10
C GLY A 32 -8.10 -2.08 -21.42
N VAL A 33 -7.35 -2.70 -20.50
CA VAL A 33 -6.44 -1.98 -19.59
C VAL A 33 -4.97 -2.16 -19.99
N GLU A 34 -4.55 -1.53 -21.09
CA GLU A 34 -3.15 -1.58 -21.53
C GLU A 34 -2.32 -0.33 -21.21
N LYS A 35 -2.89 0.84 -20.89
CA LYS A 35 -2.11 2.07 -21.08
C LYS A 35 -1.43 2.79 -19.91
N GLU A 36 -1.83 2.69 -18.63
CA GLU A 36 -1.22 3.61 -17.63
C GLU A 36 -0.95 3.09 -16.20
N ALA A 37 -1.07 1.79 -15.90
CA ALA A 37 -0.67 1.30 -14.56
C ALA A 37 -0.16 -0.15 -14.50
N GLY A 38 0.22 -0.74 -15.63
CA GLY A 38 0.69 -2.12 -15.70
C GLY A 38 -0.42 -3.09 -16.05
N GLY A 39 -0.64 -3.29 -17.35
CA GLY A 39 -1.57 -4.31 -17.86
C GLY A 39 -1.29 -5.72 -17.32
N TYR A 40 -0.06 -5.99 -16.89
CA TYR A 40 0.31 -7.23 -16.20
C TYR A 40 -0.45 -7.44 -14.89
N LEU A 41 -0.46 -6.46 -13.97
CA LEU A 41 -1.12 -6.59 -12.67
C LEU A 41 -2.64 -6.76 -12.82
N MET A 42 -3.25 -6.09 -13.79
CA MET A 42 -4.69 -6.15 -14.02
C MET A 42 -5.13 -7.47 -14.65
N ARG A 43 -4.45 -7.92 -15.72
CA ARG A 43 -4.64 -9.24 -16.35
C ARG A 43 -4.40 -10.38 -15.36
N PHE A 44 -3.48 -10.15 -14.44
CA PHE A 44 -3.20 -11.05 -13.36
C PHE A 44 -4.36 -11.12 -12.35
N LEU A 45 -4.83 -9.97 -11.85
CA LEU A 45 -5.92 -9.94 -10.87
C LEU A 45 -7.22 -10.57 -11.37
N SER A 46 -7.53 -10.44 -12.67
CA SER A 46 -8.68 -11.13 -13.29
C SER A 46 -8.57 -12.66 -13.24
N ASN A 47 -7.36 -13.23 -13.23
CA ASN A 47 -7.16 -14.67 -13.12
C ASN A 47 -7.24 -15.16 -11.66
N LEU A 48 -7.07 -14.28 -10.69
CA LEU A 48 -6.95 -14.62 -9.28
C LEU A 48 -8.23 -14.46 -8.48
N VAL A 49 -9.03 -13.47 -8.89
CA VAL A 49 -10.25 -13.13 -8.21
C VAL A 49 -11.38 -13.52 -9.13
N SER A 50 -12.14 -14.55 -8.73
CA SER A 50 -13.26 -15.03 -9.53
C SER A 50 -14.25 -13.91 -9.82
N SER A 51 -14.86 -14.00 -10.99
CA SER A 51 -16.03 -13.23 -11.41
C SER A 51 -17.03 -13.04 -10.29
N ASP A 52 -17.39 -14.14 -9.63
CA ASP A 52 -18.37 -14.18 -8.53
C ASP A 52 -17.91 -13.44 -7.28
N PHE A 53 -16.60 -13.46 -6.97
CA PHE A 53 -16.07 -12.72 -5.82
C PHE A 53 -16.11 -11.23 -6.09
N ILE A 54 -15.71 -10.82 -7.30
CA ILE A 54 -15.78 -9.44 -7.77
C ILE A 54 -17.24 -8.97 -7.74
N GLU A 55 -18.16 -9.72 -8.34
CA GLU A 55 -19.58 -9.37 -8.34
C GLU A 55 -20.11 -9.18 -6.91
N ARG A 56 -19.86 -10.12 -5.99
CA ARG A 56 -20.38 -10.04 -4.61
C ARG A 56 -19.78 -8.92 -3.75
N HIS A 57 -18.51 -8.57 -3.95
CA HIS A 57 -17.78 -7.66 -3.06
C HIS A 57 -17.45 -6.31 -3.69
N VAL A 58 -17.61 -6.20 -5.01
CA VAL A 58 -17.19 -5.03 -5.79
C VAL A 58 -18.37 -4.43 -6.56
N SER A 59 -19.31 -5.22 -7.07
CA SER A 59 -20.48 -4.66 -7.81
C SER A 59 -21.46 -3.89 -6.89
N GLY A 60 -21.81 -2.66 -7.28
CA GLY A 60 -22.66 -1.72 -6.52
C GLY A 60 -22.34 -0.25 -6.84
N SER A 61 -23.32 0.65 -6.66
CA SER A 61 -23.16 2.10 -6.94
C SER A 61 -22.00 2.71 -6.13
N ALA A 62 -21.36 3.75 -6.67
CA ALA A 62 -20.17 4.38 -6.08
C ALA A 62 -20.39 4.95 -4.65
N GLU A 63 -21.65 5.17 -4.28
CA GLU A 63 -22.07 5.71 -2.99
C GLU A 63 -22.22 4.62 -1.92
N ASP A 64 -22.26 3.34 -2.30
CA ASP A 64 -22.55 2.21 -1.41
C ASP A 64 -21.42 1.17 -1.38
N PHE A 65 -20.17 1.64 -1.48
CA PHE A 65 -19.02 0.79 -1.24
C PHE A 65 -18.86 0.59 0.27
N ASP A 66 -19.54 -0.43 0.80
CA ASP A 66 -19.39 -0.88 2.18
C ASP A 66 -17.89 -1.02 2.49
N GLU A 67 -17.41 -0.21 3.43
CA GLU A 67 -16.01 -0.14 3.85
C GLU A 67 -15.50 -1.55 4.23
N LYS A 68 -16.38 -2.42 4.74
CA LYS A 68 -16.07 -3.82 5.05
C LYS A 68 -15.85 -4.67 3.80
N LYS A 69 -16.70 -4.53 2.77
CA LYS A 69 -16.52 -5.24 1.49
C LYS A 69 -15.21 -4.83 0.83
N TYR A 70 -14.86 -3.54 0.90
CA TYR A 70 -13.57 -3.08 0.40
C TYR A 70 -12.38 -3.70 1.15
N VAL A 71 -12.46 -3.77 2.49
CA VAL A 71 -11.41 -4.39 3.29
C VAL A 71 -11.28 -5.89 2.96
N ALA A 72 -12.38 -6.60 2.78
CA ALA A 72 -12.36 -8.01 2.36
C ALA A 72 -11.73 -8.18 0.96
N PHE A 73 -12.05 -7.30 0.01
CA PHE A 73 -11.41 -7.27 -1.30
C PHE A 73 -9.90 -7.02 -1.18
N LEU A 74 -9.49 -6.01 -0.41
CA LEU A 74 -8.07 -5.70 -0.19
C LEU A 74 -7.33 -6.86 0.47
N GLN A 75 -7.92 -7.52 1.47
CA GLN A 75 -7.34 -8.69 2.12
C GLN A 75 -7.03 -9.80 1.11
N LYS A 76 -7.97 -10.13 0.24
CA LYS A 76 -7.77 -11.17 -0.78
C LYS A 76 -6.72 -10.76 -1.81
N VAL A 77 -6.85 -9.56 -2.35
CA VAL A 77 -5.98 -9.06 -3.44
C VAL A 77 -4.54 -8.88 -2.96
N ILE A 78 -4.33 -8.23 -1.82
CA ILE A 78 -2.98 -7.97 -1.30
C ILE A 78 -2.26 -9.27 -0.94
N LYS A 79 -2.94 -10.20 -0.25
CA LYS A 79 -2.36 -11.52 0.06
C LYS A 79 -1.95 -12.26 -1.20
N ARG A 80 -2.83 -12.26 -2.21
CA ARG A 80 -2.56 -12.97 -3.43
C ARG A 80 -1.43 -12.36 -4.26
N ILE A 81 -1.36 -11.04 -4.36
CA ILE A 81 -0.21 -10.37 -5.01
C ILE A 81 1.09 -10.71 -4.27
N ALA A 82 1.06 -10.75 -2.93
CA ALA A 82 2.24 -11.06 -2.12
C ALA A 82 2.70 -12.53 -2.20
N GLU A 83 1.82 -13.47 -2.57
CA GLU A 83 2.17 -14.89 -2.73
C GLU A 83 2.97 -15.17 -4.01
N GLU A 84 2.89 -14.30 -5.00
CA GLU A 84 3.35 -14.63 -6.35
C GLU A 84 4.68 -13.99 -6.74
N ASP A 85 4.93 -12.76 -6.31
CA ASP A 85 6.16 -12.07 -6.62
C ASP A 85 6.52 -11.03 -5.56
N ASN A 86 7.75 -10.56 -5.66
CA ASN A 86 8.29 -9.50 -4.85
C ASN A 86 7.63 -8.16 -5.17
N VAL A 87 6.96 -7.58 -4.18
CA VAL A 87 6.16 -6.37 -4.31
C VAL A 87 6.37 -5.41 -3.15
N VAL A 88 6.39 -4.12 -3.45
CA VAL A 88 6.34 -3.04 -2.46
C VAL A 88 4.93 -2.48 -2.42
N PHE A 89 4.23 -2.68 -1.30
CA PHE A 89 2.95 -2.06 -1.03
C PHE A 89 3.11 -0.71 -0.33
N VAL A 90 2.30 0.29 -0.71
CA VAL A 90 2.20 1.57 0.03
C VAL A 90 0.81 1.75 0.59
N GLY A 91 0.70 1.62 1.92
CA GLY A 91 -0.50 1.91 2.69
C GLY A 91 -1.58 0.81 2.61
N ARG A 92 -2.86 1.24 2.58
CA ARG A 92 -4.06 0.37 2.44
C ARG A 92 -4.22 -0.76 3.48
N GLY A 93 -3.55 -0.65 4.62
CA GLY A 93 -3.62 -1.68 5.67
C GLY A 93 -2.81 -2.91 5.32
N SER A 94 -1.95 -2.87 4.30
CA SER A 94 -1.08 -3.98 3.91
C SER A 94 -0.25 -4.52 5.07
N GLN A 95 0.21 -3.64 5.97
CA GLN A 95 0.93 -4.03 7.18
C GLN A 95 0.09 -4.89 8.14
N PHE A 96 -1.23 -4.70 8.17
CA PHE A 96 -2.14 -5.50 8.99
C PHE A 96 -2.63 -6.76 8.25
N ILE A 97 -2.84 -6.65 6.94
CA ILE A 97 -3.28 -7.76 6.08
C ILE A 97 -2.20 -8.85 6.00
N LEU A 98 -0.94 -8.44 5.96
CA LEU A 98 0.22 -9.30 5.79
C LEU A 98 1.02 -9.52 7.08
N LYS A 99 0.46 -9.15 8.25
CA LYS A 99 1.18 -9.15 9.54
C LYS A 99 1.80 -10.50 9.92
N ASP A 100 1.17 -11.60 9.50
CA ASP A 100 1.58 -12.97 9.85
C ASP A 100 2.44 -13.61 8.74
N ASN A 101 2.78 -12.86 7.68
CA ASN A 101 3.62 -13.37 6.59
C ASN A 101 5.10 -13.17 6.94
N PRO A 102 5.89 -14.24 7.13
CA PRO A 102 7.29 -14.14 7.52
C PRO A 102 8.19 -13.52 6.43
N ASN A 103 7.70 -13.44 5.18
CA ASN A 103 8.44 -12.85 4.05
C ASN A 103 8.15 -11.35 3.88
N VAL A 104 7.52 -10.70 4.86
CA VAL A 104 7.08 -9.30 4.75
C VAL A 104 7.84 -8.39 5.71
N LEU A 105 8.57 -7.45 5.13
CA LEU A 105 9.19 -6.34 5.85
C LEU A 105 8.26 -5.11 5.85
N SER A 106 7.67 -4.82 7.00
CA SER A 106 6.84 -3.62 7.22
C SER A 106 7.65 -2.42 7.72
N VAL A 107 7.55 -1.28 7.04
CA VAL A 107 8.28 -0.03 7.37
C VAL A 107 7.30 1.13 7.53
N LEU A 108 7.46 1.91 8.60
CA LEU A 108 6.73 3.16 8.82
C LEU A 108 7.63 4.37 8.53
N LEU A 109 7.15 5.27 7.67
CA LEU A 109 7.78 6.58 7.48
C LEU A 109 7.03 7.63 8.30
N VAL A 110 7.76 8.35 9.13
CA VAL A 110 7.26 9.49 9.92
C VAL A 110 7.99 10.77 9.55
N ALA A 111 7.37 11.91 9.84
CA ALA A 111 7.97 13.23 9.71
C ALA A 111 7.17 14.23 10.55
N GLU A 112 7.82 15.30 11.00
CA GLU A 112 7.13 16.44 11.56
C GLU A 112 6.11 16.99 10.57
N ARG A 113 5.03 17.55 11.13
CA ARG A 113 3.94 18.11 10.34
C ARG A 113 4.43 19.21 9.39
N LYS A 114 5.28 20.11 9.87
CA LYS A 114 5.81 21.24 9.10
C LYS A 114 6.57 20.76 7.85
N ASP A 115 7.36 19.69 7.99
CA ASP A 115 8.20 19.19 6.89
C ASP A 115 7.34 18.46 5.84
N ARG A 116 6.26 17.79 6.25
CA ARG A 116 5.30 17.21 5.30
C ARG A 116 4.55 18.27 4.50
N ILE A 117 4.22 19.39 5.14
CA ILE A 117 3.61 20.54 4.44
C ILE A 117 4.62 21.13 3.46
N GLN A 118 5.84 21.41 3.92
CA GLN A 118 6.90 21.98 3.09
C GLN A 118 7.23 21.06 1.91
N PHE A 119 7.26 19.75 2.11
CA PHE A 119 7.44 18.77 1.04
C PHE A 119 6.40 18.93 -0.08
N LEU A 120 5.13 19.11 0.28
CA LEU A 120 4.06 19.35 -0.70
C LEU A 120 4.21 20.70 -1.43
N VAL A 121 4.65 21.74 -0.72
CA VAL A 121 4.92 23.05 -1.31
C VAL A 121 6.06 22.94 -2.33
N ASP A 122 7.18 22.34 -1.94
CA ASP A 122 8.40 22.33 -2.76
C ASP A 122 8.28 21.38 -3.96
N HIS A 123 7.72 20.18 -3.76
CA HIS A 123 7.73 19.13 -4.79
C HIS A 123 6.50 19.14 -5.68
N TYR A 124 5.38 19.72 -5.21
CA TYR A 124 4.13 19.77 -5.94
C TYR A 124 3.65 21.20 -6.21
N GLN A 125 4.47 22.21 -5.89
CA GLN A 125 4.17 23.63 -6.06
C GLN A 125 2.79 24.00 -5.49
N MET A 126 2.45 23.37 -4.35
CA MET A 126 1.15 23.54 -3.73
C MET A 126 1.13 24.79 -2.88
N ASP A 127 0.03 25.54 -2.93
CA ASP A 127 -0.24 26.63 -1.97
C ASP A 127 -0.08 26.12 -0.51
N PRO A 128 0.64 26.83 0.37
CA PRO A 128 0.88 26.37 1.74
C PRO A 128 -0.40 26.05 2.52
N GLY A 129 -1.45 26.88 2.40
CA GLY A 129 -2.72 26.64 3.05
C GLY A 129 -3.43 25.39 2.52
N LYS A 130 -3.35 25.15 1.20
CA LYS A 130 -3.87 23.93 0.57
C LYS A 130 -3.06 22.69 0.98
N ALA A 131 -1.73 22.80 1.08
CA ALA A 131 -0.85 21.73 1.54
C ALA A 131 -1.18 21.33 2.99
N GLU A 132 -1.35 22.29 3.88
CA GLU A 132 -1.76 22.03 5.27
C GLU A 132 -3.10 21.30 5.35
N ARG A 133 -4.12 21.80 4.62
CA ARG A 133 -5.44 21.13 4.57
C ARG A 133 -5.33 19.72 4.02
N MET A 134 -4.49 19.51 3.00
CA MET A 134 -4.25 18.20 2.42
C MET A 134 -3.62 17.24 3.43
N VAL A 135 -2.56 17.65 4.14
CA VAL A 135 -1.93 16.83 5.19
C VAL A 135 -2.96 16.43 6.24
N THR A 136 -3.70 17.39 6.82
CA THR A 136 -4.76 17.10 7.82
C THR A 136 -5.78 16.11 7.29
N ARG A 137 -6.27 16.31 6.07
CA ARG A 137 -7.31 15.48 5.48
C ARG A 137 -6.80 14.04 5.27
N HIS A 138 -5.57 13.88 4.80
CA HIS A 138 -4.98 12.57 4.56
C HIS A 138 -4.68 11.82 5.86
N GLU A 139 -4.22 12.51 6.91
CA GLU A 139 -4.04 11.91 8.24
C GLU A 139 -5.35 11.40 8.83
N LYS A 140 -6.39 12.25 8.84
CA LYS A 140 -7.73 11.86 9.32
C LYS A 140 -8.29 10.69 8.52
N LYS A 141 -8.15 10.72 7.19
CA LYS A 141 -8.59 9.63 6.32
C LYS A 141 -7.81 8.35 6.57
N ARG A 142 -6.50 8.43 6.79
CA ARG A 142 -5.66 7.27 7.13
C ARG A 142 -6.10 6.68 8.46
N ALA A 143 -6.20 7.49 9.52
CA ALA A 143 -6.61 7.03 10.84
C ALA A 143 -7.98 6.35 10.80
N ARG A 144 -9.00 6.99 10.20
CA ARG A 144 -10.33 6.41 10.04
C ARG A 144 -10.30 5.10 9.24
N PHE A 145 -9.55 5.05 8.15
CA PHE A 145 -9.50 3.83 7.33
C PHE A 145 -8.86 2.65 8.08
N MET A 146 -7.87 2.90 8.93
CA MET A 146 -7.16 1.85 9.67
C MET A 146 -8.00 1.22 10.79
N THR A 147 -9.03 1.92 11.30
CA THR A 147 -9.96 1.32 12.28
C THR A 147 -10.72 0.12 11.71
N ASN A 148 -10.87 0.05 10.39
CA ASN A 148 -11.51 -1.10 9.73
C ASN A 148 -10.69 -2.39 9.85
N PHE A 149 -9.42 -2.31 10.24
CA PHE A 149 -8.55 -3.46 10.52
C PHE A 149 -8.50 -3.81 12.01
N GLY A 150 -9.31 -3.16 12.86
CA GLY A 150 -9.33 -3.41 14.30
C GLY A 150 -8.20 -2.73 15.08
N HIS A 151 -7.42 -1.85 14.45
CA HIS A 151 -6.32 -1.13 15.08
C HIS A 151 -6.69 0.34 15.30
N THR A 152 -6.52 0.82 16.54
CA THR A 152 -6.84 2.21 16.93
C THR A 152 -5.66 3.15 16.73
N ASN A 153 -4.42 2.63 16.76
CA ASN A 153 -3.20 3.40 16.52
C ASN A 153 -2.38 2.79 15.36
N PRO A 154 -2.59 3.23 14.11
CA PRO A 154 -1.80 2.73 12.99
C PRO A 154 -0.33 3.16 12.99
N ASP A 155 0.04 4.10 13.85
CA ASP A 155 1.41 4.59 14.00
C ASP A 155 2.16 3.93 15.17
N ASP A 156 1.57 2.90 15.80
CA ASP A 156 2.26 2.11 16.82
C ASP A 156 3.50 1.44 16.21
N PRO A 157 4.72 1.75 16.72
CA PRO A 157 5.95 1.21 16.17
C PRO A 157 6.03 -0.32 16.27
N SER A 158 5.29 -0.96 17.19
CA SER A 158 5.27 -2.43 17.35
C SER A 158 4.66 -3.17 16.14
N HIS A 159 3.98 -2.45 15.24
CA HIS A 159 3.44 -3.01 13.99
C HIS A 159 4.46 -3.02 12.84
N TYR A 160 5.67 -2.50 13.05
CA TYR A 160 6.66 -2.31 11.99
C TYR A 160 8.01 -2.87 12.41
N HIS A 161 8.76 -3.37 11.44
CA HIS A 161 10.15 -3.81 11.63
C HIS A 161 11.11 -2.61 11.71
N MET A 162 10.73 -1.50 11.08
CA MET A 162 11.55 -0.29 11.04
C MET A 162 10.66 0.96 10.99
N VAL A 163 11.03 1.99 11.77
CA VAL A 163 10.43 3.33 11.71
C VAL A 163 11.52 4.32 11.32
N LEU A 164 11.31 5.09 10.25
CA LEU A 164 12.27 6.09 9.76
C LEU A 164 11.66 7.48 9.80
N ASN A 165 12.36 8.42 10.46
CA ASN A 165 11.96 9.82 10.51
C ASN A 165 12.59 10.62 9.37
N THR A 166 11.79 10.97 8.37
CA THR A 166 12.18 11.72 7.18
C THR A 166 12.28 13.24 7.39
N SER A 167 12.00 13.74 8.60
CA SER A 167 12.46 15.08 9.02
C SER A 167 13.94 15.11 9.40
N LEU A 168 14.50 13.95 9.75
CA LEU A 168 15.90 13.81 10.19
C LEU A 168 16.76 13.11 9.14
N LEU A 169 16.14 12.31 8.28
CA LEU A 169 16.80 11.54 7.23
C LEU A 169 16.36 12.02 5.85
N SER A 170 17.30 12.11 4.92
CA SER A 170 16.96 12.31 3.51
C SER A 170 16.21 11.09 2.95
N LEU A 171 15.44 11.28 1.89
CA LEU A 171 14.72 10.18 1.24
C LEU A 171 15.66 9.11 0.68
N ASP A 172 16.86 9.50 0.23
CA ASP A 172 17.90 8.57 -0.23
C ASP A 172 18.45 7.72 0.91
N MET A 173 18.75 8.33 2.06
CA MET A 173 19.17 7.59 3.26
C MET A 173 18.07 6.63 3.71
N ALA A 174 16.82 7.09 3.75
CA ALA A 174 15.69 6.23 4.12
C ALA A 174 15.55 5.04 3.15
N ARG A 175 15.63 5.26 1.83
CA ARG A 175 15.65 4.19 0.83
C ARG A 175 16.77 3.20 1.11
N ASP A 176 17.98 3.67 1.36
CA ASP A 176 19.15 2.81 1.52
C ASP A 176 19.04 1.96 2.77
N GLN A 177 18.55 2.51 3.89
CA GLN A 177 18.28 1.72 5.10
C GLN A 177 17.22 0.64 4.87
N ILE A 178 16.14 0.96 4.15
CA ILE A 178 15.10 -0.02 3.82
C ILE A 178 15.69 -1.16 2.97
N CYS A 179 16.45 -0.82 1.92
CA CYS A 179 17.07 -1.83 1.06
C CYS A 179 18.09 -2.69 1.83
N ASN A 180 18.90 -2.08 2.69
CA ASN A 180 19.89 -2.82 3.48
C ASN A 180 19.24 -3.82 4.45
N LEU A 181 18.17 -3.41 5.14
CA LEU A 181 17.43 -4.33 5.99
C LEU A 181 16.77 -5.44 5.16
N LEU A 182 16.17 -5.10 4.02
CA LEU A 182 15.57 -6.09 3.12
C LEU A 182 16.56 -7.14 2.62
N PHE A 183 17.79 -6.74 2.25
CA PHE A 183 18.81 -7.71 1.83
C PHE A 183 19.13 -8.71 2.95
N ARG A 184 19.35 -8.23 4.18
CA ARG A 184 19.59 -9.11 5.33
C ARG A 184 18.38 -9.96 5.68
N PHE A 185 17.18 -9.40 5.57
CA PHE A 185 15.94 -10.10 5.85
C PHE A 185 15.72 -11.29 4.90
N ILE A 186 16.11 -11.14 3.63
CA ILE A 186 16.09 -12.23 2.63
C ILE A 186 17.19 -13.26 2.92
N ASP A 187 18.38 -12.81 3.32
CA ASP A 187 19.48 -13.72 3.66
C ASP A 187 19.20 -14.53 4.93
N GLU A 188 18.65 -13.89 5.98
CA GLU A 188 18.33 -14.49 7.28
C GLU A 188 17.09 -15.38 7.24
N SER A 189 16.11 -15.14 6.35
CA SER A 189 14.98 -16.08 6.18
C SER A 189 15.39 -17.46 5.66
N SER A 190 16.68 -17.64 5.35
CA SER A 190 17.32 -18.91 4.99
C SER A 190 17.89 -19.71 6.19
N SER A 191 17.93 -19.14 7.41
CA SER A 191 18.51 -19.76 8.62
C SER A 191 17.77 -19.36 9.91
N PRO A 192 17.70 -20.18 10.97
CA PRO A 192 16.99 -19.83 12.20
C PRO A 192 17.62 -18.64 12.93
N ILE A 193 16.79 -17.72 13.42
CA ILE A 193 17.19 -16.50 14.15
C ILE A 193 17.70 -16.79 15.59
N TRP A 194 17.80 -18.06 16.00
CA TRP A 194 18.11 -18.45 17.38
C TRP A 194 19.13 -19.61 17.52
N ASP A 195 20.11 -19.70 16.62
CA ASP A 195 21.32 -20.52 16.84
C ASP A 195 22.54 -19.66 17.23
#